data_AF-A0A8X8ACF6-F1
#
_entry.id   AF-A0A8X8ACF6-F1
#
_cell.length_a   1.000
_cell.length_b   1.000
_cell.length_c   1.000
_cell.angle_alpha   90.00
_cell.angle_beta   90.00
_cell.angle_gamma   90.00
#
_symmetry.space_group_name_H-M   'P 1'
#
loop_
_entity.id
_entity.type
_entity.pdbx_description
1 polymer ?
#
loop_
_entity_poly.entity_id
_entity_poly.type
_entity_poly.pdbx_seq_one_letter_code
_entity_poly.pdbx_strand_id
1 'polypeptide(L)' 'MGDFVLFVDDLRTSCAIPHCRICHEAEFESCKSLEAPCACSGTVKFAHRECIQRWCNEKGNTNCEICLQVF' A
#
# COMPACT_ATOMS: atom_id res chain seq x y z
N MET A 1 -15.90 12.98 38.41
CA MET A 1 -14.51 12.62 38.06
C MET A 1 -14.59 12.34 36.58
N GLY A 2 -14.22 13.34 35.78
CA GLY A 2 -14.74 13.52 34.41
C GLY A 2 -14.23 12.47 33.44
N ASP A 3 -15.16 11.88 32.72
CA ASP A 3 -14.96 11.28 31.41
C ASP A 3 -14.38 12.28 30.41
N PHE A 4 -13.72 11.74 29.39
CA PHE A 4 -13.55 12.23 28.01
C PHE A 4 -12.10 12.42 27.55
N VAL A 5 -11.71 11.51 26.63
CA VAL A 5 -10.69 11.56 25.57
C VAL A 5 -9.21 11.65 25.99
N LEU A 6 -8.37 10.66 25.67
CA LEU A 6 -8.01 10.30 24.29
C LEU A 6 -8.03 8.78 24.03
N PHE A 7 -9.16 8.26 23.57
CA PHE A 7 -9.15 7.16 22.60
C PHE A 7 -8.65 7.75 21.29
N VAL A 8 -7.37 7.58 20.97
CA VAL A 8 -6.79 7.94 19.67
C VAL A 8 -7.09 6.86 18.62
N ASP A 9 -8.34 6.39 18.53
CA ASP A 9 -8.66 5.25 17.65
C ASP A 9 -10.00 5.34 16.89
N ASP A 10 -10.72 6.48 16.83
CA ASP A 10 -12.05 6.44 16.15
C ASP A 10 -12.59 7.66 15.37
N LEU A 11 -11.92 8.82 15.17
CA LEU A 11 -12.46 9.79 14.19
C LEU A 11 -11.45 10.74 13.52
N ARG A 12 -11.46 10.72 12.17
CA ARG A 12 -10.65 11.46 11.17
C ARG A 12 -9.39 10.70 10.77
N THR A 13 -9.34 9.92 9.71
CA THR A 13 -9.87 10.18 8.35
C THR A 13 -9.80 8.87 7.60
N SER A 14 -10.79 8.53 6.79
CA SER A 14 -10.72 7.43 5.81
C SER A 14 -9.68 7.64 4.69
N CYS A 15 -8.71 8.55 4.87
CA CYS A 15 -7.45 8.54 4.13
C CYS A 15 -6.59 7.45 4.76
N ALA A 16 -6.97 6.19 4.54
CA ALA A 16 -6.11 5.07 4.87
C ALA A 16 -4.77 5.34 4.19
N ILE A 17 -3.72 5.56 5.00
CA ILE A 17 -2.37 5.72 4.49
C ILE A 17 -2.12 4.49 3.62
N PRO A 18 -1.83 4.63 2.33
CA PRO A 18 -1.63 3.47 1.49
C PRO A 18 -0.37 2.75 1.96
N HIS A 19 -0.45 1.41 2.01
CA HIS A 19 0.67 0.57 2.41
C HIS A 19 1.15 -0.22 1.20
N CYS A 20 2.46 -0.42 1.10
CA CYS A 20 3.02 -1.28 0.07
C CYS A 20 2.59 -2.73 0.30
N ARG A 21 1.95 -3.36 -0.68
CA ARG A 21 1.51 -4.77 -0.59
C ARG A 21 2.66 -5.79 -0.50
N ILE A 22 3.91 -5.36 -0.66
CA ILE A 22 5.11 -6.22 -0.72
C ILE A 22 5.92 -6.13 0.58
N CYS A 23 6.28 -4.92 1.04
CA CYS A 23 7.03 -4.74 2.28
C CYS A 23 6.16 -4.36 3.49
N HIS A 24 4.86 -4.10 3.27
CA HIS A 24 3.88 -3.73 4.30
C HIS A 24 4.16 -2.41 5.02
N GLU A 25 5.07 -1.58 4.52
CA GLU A 25 5.33 -0.26 5.06
C GLU A 25 4.28 0.76 4.56
N ALA A 26 3.82 1.61 5.47
CA ALA A 26 2.95 2.74 5.17
C ALA A 26 3.80 3.89 4.64
N GLU A 27 3.39 4.53 3.54
CA GLU A 27 4.06 5.75 3.09
C GLU A 27 3.14 6.95 3.22
N PHE A 28 3.66 7.97 3.89
CA PHE A 28 3.06 9.29 3.89
C PHE A 28 3.36 9.96 2.54
N GLU A 29 2.45 10.80 2.04
CA GLU A 29 2.50 11.47 0.72
C GLU A 29 3.86 12.11 0.32
N SER A 30 4.79 12.28 1.26
CA SER A 30 6.06 12.97 1.08
C SER A 30 7.32 12.07 1.01
N CYS A 31 7.25 10.75 1.14
CA CYS A 31 8.47 9.92 1.04
C CYS A 31 8.17 8.54 0.43
N LYS A 32 8.68 8.32 -0.78
CA LYS A 32 8.50 7.16 -1.69
C LYS A 32 7.12 7.03 -2.33
N SER A 33 7.12 7.16 -3.64
CA SER A 33 5.95 7.06 -4.51
C SER A 33 5.42 5.62 -4.53
N LEU A 34 4.35 5.37 -3.77
CA LEU A 34 3.50 4.20 -3.97
C LEU A 34 2.82 4.32 -5.33
N GLU A 35 2.95 3.28 -6.15
CA GLU A 35 2.35 3.20 -7.48
C GLU A 35 1.23 2.15 -7.49
N ALA A 36 0.29 2.29 -8.42
CA ALA A 36 -0.75 1.31 -8.70
C ALA A 36 -0.45 0.61 -10.04
N PRO A 37 0.53 -0.32 -10.08
CA PRO A 37 1.04 -0.93 -11.31
C PRO A 37 0.03 -1.85 -12.02
N CYS A 38 -1.02 -2.29 -11.32
CA CYS A 38 -1.97 -3.25 -11.86
C CYS A 38 -3.41 -2.85 -11.54
N ALA A 39 -4.37 -3.52 -12.18
CA ALA A 39 -5.80 -3.28 -12.01
C ALA A 39 -6.39 -3.78 -10.67
N CYS A 40 -5.55 -4.11 -9.68
CA CYS A 40 -6.04 -4.46 -8.35
C CYS A 40 -6.80 -3.28 -7.72
N SER A 41 -7.73 -3.59 -6.82
CA SER A 41 -8.59 -2.61 -6.16
C SER A 41 -8.29 -2.54 -4.67
N GLY A 42 -8.75 -1.47 -4.00
CA GLY A 42 -8.51 -1.27 -2.57
C GLY A 42 -7.05 -0.96 -2.23
N THR A 43 -6.60 -1.38 -1.06
CA THR A 43 -5.24 -1.15 -0.54
C THR A 43 -4.18 -2.04 -1.20
N VAL A 44 -4.58 -3.22 -1.70
CA VAL A 44 -3.67 -4.20 -2.32
C VAL A 44 -3.16 -3.77 -3.70
N LYS A 45 -3.63 -2.64 -4.25
CA LYS A 45 -3.14 -2.13 -5.52
C LYS A 45 -1.81 -1.37 -5.40
N PHE A 46 -1.48 -0.89 -4.19
CA PHE A 46 -0.35 -0.01 -3.97
C PHE A 46 0.93 -0.79 -3.66
N ALA A 47 2.04 -0.42 -4.30
CA ALA A 47 3.36 -0.96 -4.04
C ALA A 47 4.45 0.08 -4.33
N HIS A 48 5.58 0.01 -3.63
CA HIS A 48 6.74 0.85 -3.97
C HIS A 48 7.32 0.41 -5.31
N ARG A 49 7.80 1.38 -6.09
CA ARG A 49 8.55 1.12 -7.32
C ARG A 49 9.70 0.13 -7.14
N GLU A 50 10.50 0.31 -6.08
CA GLU A 50 11.60 -0.60 -5.75
C GLU A 50 11.10 -2.01 -5.42
N CYS A 51 10.02 -2.11 -4.65
CA CYS A 51 9.42 -3.39 -4.29
C CYS A 51 8.86 -4.12 -5.52
N ILE A 52 8.22 -3.40 -6.46
CA ILE A 52 7.75 -3.96 -7.72
C ILE A 52 8.93 -4.52 -8.52
N GLN A 53 10.01 -3.74 -8.66
CA GLN A 53 11.18 -4.17 -9.42
C GLN A 53 11.88 -5.39 -8.79
N ARG A 54 12.07 -5.39 -7.46
CA ARG A 54 12.60 -6.55 -6.74
C ARG A 54 11.74 -7.79 -6.96
N TRP A 55 10.42 -7.66 -6.79
CA TRP A 55 9.50 -8.75 -7.01
C TRP A 55 9.58 -9.30 -8.44
N CYS A 56 9.64 -8.44 -9.46
CA CYS A 56 9.79 -8.87 -10.86
C CYS A 56 11.11 -9.63 -11.09
N ASN A 57 12.20 -9.16 -10.47
CA ASN A 57 13.51 -9.82 -10.58
C ASN A 57 13.54 -11.18 -9.87
N GLU A 58 12.90 -11.29 -8.69
CA GLU A 58 12.86 -12.52 -7.90
C GLU A 58 11.90 -13.57 -8.47
N LYS A 59 10.73 -13.14 -8.95
CA LYS A 59 9.76 -14.04 -9.62
C LYS A 59 10.15 -14.37 -11.06
N GLY A 60 10.90 -13.50 -11.72
CA GLY A 60 11.17 -13.60 -13.17
C GLY A 60 9.92 -13.36 -14.02
N ASN A 61 8.92 -12.65 -13.49
CA ASN A 61 7.66 -12.37 -14.19
C ASN A 61 7.22 -10.95 -13.89
N THR A 62 6.53 -10.31 -14.83
CA THR A 62 6.00 -8.95 -14.72
C THR A 62 4.48 -8.93 -14.58
N ASN A 63 3.85 -10.05 -14.24
CA ASN A 63 2.40 -10.16 -14.07
C ASN A 63 2.00 -10.22 -12.60
N CYS A 64 1.03 -9.41 -12.19
CA CYS A 64 0.47 -9.43 -10.84
C CYS A 64 -0.18 -10.78 -10.53
N GLU A 65 0.17 -11.39 -9.39
CA GLU A 65 -0.37 -12.70 -8.97
C GLU A 65 -1.85 -12.68 -8.55
N ILE A 66 -2.43 -11.48 -8.35
CA ILE A 66 -3.82 -11.32 -7.89
C ILE A 66 -4.75 -11.14 -9.09
N CYS A 67 -4.45 -10.19 -9.98
CA CYS A 67 -5.28 -9.87 -11.14
C CYS A 67 -4.75 -10.42 -12.46
N LEU A 68 -3.58 -11.07 -12.46
CA LEU A 68 -2.94 -11.68 -13.63
C LEU A 68 -2.68 -10.70 -14.79
N GLN A 69 -2.61 -9.40 -14.50
CA GLN A 69 -2.26 -8.33 -15.44
C GLN A 69 -0.80 -7.91 -15.28
N VAL A 70 -0.19 -7.38 -16.33
CA VAL A 70 1.16 -6.82 -16.28
C VAL A 70 1.21 -5.63 -15.30
N PHE A 71 2.29 -5.54 -14.50
CA PHE A 71 2.62 -4.42 -13.60
C PHE A 71 3.03 -3.14 -14.36
#